data_AF-A0A7V9NE06-F1
#
_entry.id   AF-A0A7V9NE06-F1
#
_cell.length_a   1.000
_cell.length_b   1.000
_cell.length_c   1.000
_cell.angle_alpha   90.00
_cell.angle_beta   90.00
_cell.angle_gamma   90.00
#
_symmetry.space_group_name_H-M   'P 1'
#
loop_
_entity.id
_entity.type
_entity.pdbx_description
1 polymer ?
#
loop_
_entity_poly.entity_id
_entity_poly.type
_entity_poly.pdbx_seq_one_letter_code
_entity_poly.pdbx_strand_id
1 'polypeptide(L)'
;MCETENPLAVSTCSVCGSTFAQTLKEPEEKVIQRDPGTVTLISMFLPGAGHAYLGLWPQAIARGVISFLVVAVTVLAAVAPGSQSKALAGVFFMVSFGWWAVTAHDAYREATHRHYAVILKDRSFLFVVLGILLLLTAMVVVTLAGAR
;
A
#
# COMPACT_ATOMS: atom_id res chain seq x y z
N MET A 1 5.93 29.19 13.51
CA MET A 1 5.14 30.32 12.95
C MET A 1 4.82 31.28 14.08
N CYS A 2 4.54 32.56 13.81
CA CYS A 2 4.41 33.57 14.87
C CYS A 2 3.05 33.57 15.62
N GLU A 3 2.16 32.62 15.32
CA GLU A 3 0.87 32.38 15.99
C GLU A 3 -0.09 33.57 16.06
N THR A 4 0.16 34.64 15.30
CA THR A 4 -0.75 35.79 15.21
C THR A 4 -1.89 35.54 14.22
N GLU A 5 -3.05 36.09 14.55
CA GLU A 5 -4.21 36.10 13.65
C GLU A 5 -3.91 36.93 12.40
N ASN A 6 -4.26 36.42 11.22
CA ASN A 6 -4.05 37.09 9.95
C ASN A 6 -5.37 37.11 9.15
N PRO A 7 -5.75 38.24 8.50
CA PRO A 7 -6.96 38.27 7.69
C PRO A 7 -6.87 37.29 6.52
N LEU A 8 -7.96 36.58 6.21
CA LEU A 8 -7.99 35.60 5.12
C LEU A 8 -7.82 36.23 3.71
N ALA A 9 -7.97 37.55 3.59
CA ALA A 9 -7.79 38.29 2.35
C ALA A 9 -6.31 38.46 1.93
N VAL A 10 -5.35 38.20 2.82
CA VAL A 10 -3.91 38.36 2.56
C VAL A 10 -3.18 37.01 2.57
N SER A 11 -2.36 36.78 1.54
CA SER A 11 -1.64 35.51 1.31
C SER A 11 -0.36 35.34 2.14
N THR A 12 0.09 36.42 2.78
CA THR A 12 1.31 36.50 3.61
C THR A 12 0.99 37.09 4.97
N CYS A 13 1.62 36.57 6.03
CA CYS A 13 1.52 37.11 7.38
C CYS A 13 2.14 38.50 7.43
N SER A 14 1.39 39.49 7.91
CA SER A 14 1.86 40.88 8.07
C SER A 14 2.95 41.05 9.13
N VAL A 15 3.11 40.07 10.03
CA VAL A 15 4.06 40.12 11.16
C VAL A 15 5.36 39.38 10.82
N CYS A 16 5.27 38.12 10.40
CA CYS A 16 6.46 37.27 10.20
C CYS A 16 6.77 36.98 8.73
N GLY A 17 5.94 37.42 7.78
CA GLY A 17 6.14 37.19 6.36
C GLY A 17 5.89 35.76 5.87
N SER A 18 5.49 34.82 6.75
CA SER A 18 5.17 33.45 6.31
C SER A 18 3.95 33.44 5.39
N THR A 19 3.99 32.65 4.32
CA THR A 19 2.83 32.48 3.43
C THR A 19 1.83 31.51 4.01
N PHE A 20 0.56 31.66 3.66
CA PHE A 20 -0.48 30.67 4.01
C PHE A 20 -0.15 29.26 3.49
N ALA A 21 0.47 29.18 2.30
CA ALA A 21 0.92 27.91 1.71
C ALA A 21 1.99 27.21 2.56
N GLN A 22 2.87 27.95 3.24
CA GLN A 22 3.85 27.37 4.17
C GLN A 22 3.19 26.78 5.42
N THR A 23 2.03 27.29 5.83
CA THR A 23 1.26 26.75 6.97
C THR A 23 0.58 25.45 6.62
N LEU A 24 0.14 25.32 5.36
CA LEU A 24 -0.48 24.11 4.83
C LEU A 24 0.53 23.10 4.27
N LYS A 25 1.83 23.46 4.21
CA LYS A 25 2.85 22.52 3.73
C LYS A 25 2.98 21.40 4.74
N GLU A 26 2.42 20.24 4.39
CA GLU A 26 2.57 19.03 5.18
C GLU A 26 4.08 18.75 5.36
N PRO A 27 4.53 18.41 6.58
CA PRO A 27 5.92 18.06 6.79
C PRO A 27 6.31 16.97 5.79
N GLU A 28 7.36 17.20 5.00
CA GLU A 28 7.86 16.15 4.10
C GLU A 28 8.16 14.91 4.94
N GLU A 29 7.53 13.79 4.60
CA GLU A 29 7.68 12.53 5.32
C GLU A 29 9.17 12.16 5.32
N LYS A 30 9.78 12.17 6.52
CA LYS A 30 11.22 11.99 6.66
C LYS A 30 11.57 10.52 6.41
N VAL A 31 11.90 10.19 5.17
CA VAL A 31 12.39 8.86 4.79
C VAL A 31 13.73 8.61 5.47
N ILE A 32 13.81 7.56 6.29
CA ILE A 32 15.07 7.17 6.92
C ILE A 32 15.94 6.48 5.87
N GLN A 33 17.16 6.98 5.66
CA GLN A 33 18.11 6.32 4.77
C GLN A 33 18.56 4.98 5.38
N ARG A 34 18.37 3.90 4.63
CA ARG A 34 18.72 2.54 5.01
C ARG A 34 19.31 1.82 3.81
N ASP A 35 20.09 0.78 4.06
CA ASP A 35 20.59 -0.10 3.01
C ASP A 35 19.42 -0.74 2.21
N PRO A 36 19.35 -0.56 0.88
CA PRO A 36 18.26 -1.11 0.06
C PRO A 36 18.16 -2.63 0.11
N GLY A 37 19.29 -3.34 0.22
CA GLY A 37 19.30 -4.80 0.31
C GLY A 37 18.57 -5.28 1.57
N THR A 38 18.91 -4.67 2.70
CA THR A 38 18.29 -4.96 4.01
C THR A 38 16.79 -4.65 3.99
N VAL A 39 16.39 -3.50 3.46
CA VAL A 39 14.98 -3.10 3.33
C VAL A 39 14.19 -4.13 2.52
N THR A 40 14.77 -4.61 1.42
CA THR A 40 14.17 -5.61 0.54
C THR A 40 14.02 -6.95 1.24
N LEU A 41 15.08 -7.43 1.91
CA LEU A 41 15.05 -8.68 2.66
C LEU A 41 13.98 -8.66 3.75
N ILE A 42 13.87 -7.57 4.50
CA ILE A 42 12.82 -7.39 5.51
C ILE A 42 11.43 -7.46 4.85
N SER A 43 11.24 -6.81 3.70
CA SER A 43 9.96 -6.84 2.98
C SER A 43 9.65 -8.20 2.33
N MET A 44 10.65 -9.04 2.03
CA MET A 44 10.46 -10.41 1.56
C MET A 44 9.98 -11.34 2.68
N PHE A 45 10.41 -11.11 3.93
CA PHE A 45 9.89 -11.88 5.06
C PHE A 45 8.43 -11.53 5.37
N LEU A 46 8.10 -10.24 5.37
CA LEU A 46 6.75 -9.77 5.64
C LEU A 46 6.41 -8.60 4.70
N PRO A 47 5.41 -8.74 3.82
CA PRO A 47 4.97 -7.66 2.95
C PRO A 47 4.68 -6.37 3.70
N GLY A 48 5.32 -5.28 3.28
CA GLY A 48 5.18 -3.97 3.92
C GLY A 48 6.17 -3.69 5.05
N ALA A 49 6.85 -4.70 5.61
CA ALA A 49 7.80 -4.48 6.72
C ALA A 49 9.02 -3.64 6.31
N GLY A 50 9.47 -3.75 5.05
CA GLY A 50 10.53 -2.87 4.53
C GLY A 50 10.13 -1.39 4.52
N HIS A 51 8.85 -1.09 4.26
CA HIS A 51 8.33 0.29 4.29
C HIS A 51 8.26 0.81 5.73
N ALA A 52 7.88 -0.04 6.70
CA ALA A 52 7.93 0.32 8.12
C ALA A 52 9.36 0.61 8.58
N TYR A 53 10.34 -0.17 8.10
CA TYR A 53 11.75 0.04 8.40
C TYR A 53 12.31 1.37 7.87
N LEU A 54 11.73 1.88 6.78
CA LEU A 54 12.00 3.22 6.23
C LEU A 54 11.25 4.35 6.95
N GLY A 55 10.34 4.02 7.88
CA GLY A 55 9.48 4.98 8.58
C GLY A 55 8.13 5.25 7.90
N LEU A 56 7.87 4.61 6.75
CA LEU A 56 6.66 4.79 5.94
C LEU A 56 5.51 3.90 6.45
N TRP A 57 5.03 4.18 7.66
CA TRP A 57 4.03 3.36 8.34
C TRP A 57 2.69 3.24 7.60
N PRO A 58 2.10 4.32 7.04
CA PRO A 58 0.84 4.20 6.31
C PRO A 58 0.96 3.23 5.12
N GLN A 59 2.09 3.31 4.42
CA GLN A 59 2.42 2.45 3.30
C GLN A 59 2.66 0.99 3.71
N ALA A 60 3.27 0.77 4.88
CA ALA A 60 3.51 -0.54 5.44
C ALA A 60 2.20 -1.23 5.84
N ILE A 61 1.33 -0.52 6.58
CA ILE A 61 0.05 -1.04 7.06
C ILE A 61 -0.85 -1.39 5.88
N ALA A 62 -0.97 -0.49 4.89
CA ALA A 62 -1.80 -0.74 3.72
C ALA A 62 -1.37 -2.01 2.98
N ARG A 63 -0.06 -2.23 2.80
CA ARG A 63 0.47 -3.44 2.15
C ARG A 63 0.26 -4.69 2.99
N GLY A 64 0.48 -4.60 4.30
CA GLY A 64 0.27 -5.70 5.23
C GLY A 64 -1.19 -6.17 5.30
N VAL A 65 -2.15 -5.23 5.32
CA VAL A 65 -3.58 -5.54 5.34
C VAL A 65 -4.01 -6.26 4.07
N ILE A 66 -3.60 -5.77 2.90
CA ILE A 66 -3.94 -6.42 1.62
C ILE A 66 -3.27 -7.79 1.50
N SER A 67 -2.01 -7.91 1.91
CA SER A 67 -1.31 -9.21 1.98
C SER A 67 -2.04 -10.21 2.86
N PHE A 68 -2.46 -9.78 4.05
CA PHE A 68 -3.24 -10.62 4.95
C PHE A 68 -4.57 -11.05 4.30
N LEU A 69 -5.29 -10.12 3.68
CA LEU A 69 -6.54 -10.42 2.98
C LEU A 69 -6.35 -11.47 1.88
N VAL A 70 -5.39 -11.28 0.97
CA VAL A 70 -5.21 -12.21 -0.17
C VAL A 70 -4.75 -13.59 0.29
N VAL A 71 -3.84 -13.66 1.28
CA VAL A 71 -3.40 -14.94 1.86
C VAL A 71 -4.55 -15.64 2.58
N ALA A 72 -5.33 -14.91 3.36
CA ALA A 72 -6.48 -15.48 4.06
C ALA A 72 -7.49 -16.06 3.08
N VAL A 73 -7.82 -15.34 2.00
CA VAL A 73 -8.70 -15.84 0.93
C VAL A 73 -8.11 -17.09 0.29
N THR A 74 -6.81 -17.10 -0.07
CA THR A 74 -6.14 -18.27 -0.62
C THR A 74 -6.27 -19.50 0.29
N VAL A 75 -5.95 -19.34 1.58
CA VAL A 75 -5.98 -20.44 2.55
C VAL A 75 -7.40 -20.95 2.76
N LEU A 76 -8.36 -20.06 2.98
CA LEU A 76 -9.77 -20.43 3.18
C LEU A 76 -10.35 -21.14 1.95
N ALA A 77 -10.08 -20.63 0.75
CA ALA A 77 -10.49 -21.27 -0.50
C ALA A 77 -9.81 -22.63 -0.71
N ALA A 78 -8.55 -22.78 -0.31
CA ALA A 78 -7.79 -24.02 -0.42
C ALA A 78 -8.30 -25.13 0.49
N VAL A 79 -8.88 -24.80 1.66
CA VAL A 79 -9.47 -25.79 2.57
C VAL A 79 -10.95 -26.05 2.29
N ALA A 80 -11.64 -25.11 1.65
CA ALA A 80 -13.04 -25.26 1.28
C ALA A 80 -13.26 -26.43 0.28
N PRO A 81 -14.40 -27.15 0.40
CA PRO A 81 -14.78 -28.18 -0.57
C PRO A 81 -15.21 -27.55 -1.90
N GLY A 82 -15.18 -28.35 -2.97
CA GLY A 82 -15.60 -27.94 -4.33
C GLY A 82 -14.44 -27.54 -5.24
N SER A 83 -14.54 -27.91 -6.52
CA SER A 83 -13.53 -27.60 -7.54
C SER A 83 -13.38 -26.09 -7.79
N GLN A 84 -14.49 -25.35 -7.72
CA GLN A 84 -14.49 -23.89 -7.91
C GLN A 84 -13.76 -23.16 -6.77
N SER A 85 -13.86 -23.66 -5.53
CA SER A 85 -13.07 -23.17 -4.40
C SER A 85 -11.57 -23.37 -4.62
N LYS A 86 -11.16 -24.51 -5.21
CA LYS A 86 -9.75 -24.73 -5.58
C LYS A 86 -9.27 -23.79 -6.69
N ALA A 87 -10.12 -23.49 -7.66
CA ALA A 87 -9.81 -22.51 -8.70
C ALA A 87 -9.62 -21.10 -8.09
N LEU A 88 -10.51 -20.68 -7.18
CA LEU A 88 -10.37 -19.43 -6.42
C LEU A 88 -9.05 -19.41 -5.65
N ALA A 89 -8.69 -20.49 -4.96
CA ALA A 89 -7.43 -20.61 -4.22
C ALA A 89 -6.22 -20.45 -5.15
N GLY A 90 -6.23 -21.10 -6.32
CA GLY A 90 -5.15 -20.99 -7.31
C GLY A 90 -4.98 -19.57 -7.85
N VAL A 91 -6.07 -18.89 -8.20
CA VAL A 91 -6.03 -17.49 -8.66
C VAL A 91 -5.49 -16.57 -7.57
N PHE A 92 -6.02 -16.66 -6.35
CA PHE A 92 -5.59 -15.79 -5.26
C PHE A 92 -4.17 -16.11 -4.76
N PHE A 93 -3.70 -17.36 -4.90
CA PHE A 93 -2.30 -17.70 -4.69
C PHE A 93 -1.38 -16.93 -5.66
N MET A 94 -1.73 -16.88 -6.95
CA MET A 94 -0.98 -16.10 -7.94
C MET A 94 -1.00 -14.60 -7.64
N VAL A 95 -2.16 -14.06 -7.23
CA VAL A 95 -2.30 -12.66 -6.79
C VAL A 95 -1.43 -12.40 -5.56
N SER A 96 -1.46 -13.29 -4.57
CA SER A 96 -0.66 -13.17 -3.34
C SER A 96 0.83 -13.19 -3.64
N PHE A 97 1.29 -14.10 -4.52
CA PHE A 97 2.69 -14.17 -4.92
C PHE A 97 3.14 -12.92 -5.69
N GLY A 98 2.31 -12.45 -6.64
CA GLY A 98 2.58 -11.22 -7.38
C GLY A 98 2.62 -10.00 -6.47
N TRP A 99 1.66 -9.89 -5.54
CA TRP A 99 1.63 -8.83 -4.53
C TRP A 99 2.89 -8.86 -3.65
N TRP A 100 3.26 -10.05 -3.14
CA TRP A 100 4.48 -10.23 -2.35
C TRP A 100 5.74 -9.74 -3.10
N ALA A 101 5.93 -10.18 -4.33
CA ALA A 101 7.07 -9.77 -5.16
C ALA A 101 7.10 -8.26 -5.43
N VAL A 102 5.94 -7.67 -5.79
CA VAL A 102 5.83 -6.23 -6.05
C VAL A 102 6.10 -5.41 -4.79
N THR A 103 5.58 -5.82 -3.63
CA THR A 103 5.82 -5.10 -2.37
C THR A 103 7.29 -5.10 -1.96
N ALA A 104 8.01 -6.20 -2.16
CA ALA A 104 9.45 -6.27 -1.90
C ALA A 104 10.25 -5.41 -2.88
N HIS A 105 9.90 -5.46 -4.17
CA HIS A 105 10.53 -4.64 -5.20
C HIS A 105 10.29 -3.13 -4.97
N ASP A 106 9.07 -2.73 -4.59
CA ASP A 106 8.77 -1.34 -4.27
C ASP A 106 9.58 -0.85 -3.04
N ALA A 107 9.77 -1.70 -2.03
CA ALA A 107 10.61 -1.36 -0.88
C ALA A 107 12.07 -1.09 -1.28
N TYR A 108 12.62 -1.85 -2.23
CA TYR A 108 13.95 -1.61 -2.81
C TYR A 108 14.01 -0.24 -3.52
N ARG A 109 13.00 0.07 -4.33
CA ARG A 109 12.94 1.33 -5.10
C ARG A 109 12.84 2.54 -4.18
N GLU A 110 12.03 2.43 -3.14
CA GLU A 110 11.84 3.46 -2.12
C GLU A 110 13.16 3.73 -1.37
N ALA A 111 13.89 2.68 -1.01
CA ALA A 111 15.21 2.79 -0.37
C ALA A 111 16.30 3.37 -1.28
N THR A 112 16.14 3.26 -2.62
CA THR A 112 17.08 3.81 -3.61
C THR A 112 16.73 5.26 -4.01
N HIS A 113 15.80 5.90 -3.30
CA HIS A 113 15.30 7.26 -3.59
C HIS A 113 14.72 7.43 -5.00
N ARG A 114 14.33 6.33 -5.66
CA ARG A 114 13.66 6.36 -6.96
C ARG A 114 12.15 6.45 -6.77
N HIS A 115 11.71 7.46 -6.02
CA HIS A 115 10.31 7.64 -5.61
C HIS A 115 9.33 7.76 -6.78
N TYR A 116 9.78 8.24 -7.95
CA TYR A 116 8.98 8.31 -9.18
C TYR A 116 8.73 6.95 -9.84
N ALA A 117 9.49 5.94 -9.44
CA ALA A 117 9.48 4.63 -10.06
C ALA A 117 8.69 3.61 -9.21
N VAL A 118 8.24 3.95 -8.02
CA VAL A 118 7.49 3.01 -7.15
C VAL A 118 6.14 2.69 -7.79
N ILE A 119 5.83 1.40 -7.92
CA ILE A 119 4.68 0.94 -8.71
C ILE A 119 3.38 1.21 -7.95
N LEU A 120 3.35 0.84 -6.66
CA LEU A 120 2.19 0.96 -5.79
C LEU A 120 2.22 2.27 -5.00
N LYS A 121 1.98 3.39 -5.69
CA LYS A 121 1.84 4.71 -5.06
C LYS A 121 0.50 5.36 -5.44
N ASP A 122 -0.07 6.10 -4.48
CA ASP A 122 -1.28 6.92 -4.62
C ASP A 122 -2.44 6.18 -5.35
N ARG A 123 -2.77 6.64 -6.57
CA ARG A 123 -3.89 6.13 -7.37
C ARG A 123 -3.69 4.70 -7.86
N SER A 124 -2.45 4.32 -8.18
CA SER A 124 -2.14 2.97 -8.65
C SER A 124 -2.45 1.92 -7.58
N PHE A 125 -2.11 2.21 -6.32
CA PHE A 125 -2.46 1.35 -5.19
C PHE A 125 -3.98 1.17 -5.07
N LEU A 126 -4.74 2.28 -5.16
CA LEU A 126 -6.20 2.25 -5.11
C LEU A 126 -6.80 1.35 -6.20
N PHE A 127 -6.40 1.54 -7.46
CA PHE A 127 -6.94 0.75 -8.57
C PHE A 127 -6.59 -0.72 -8.47
N VAL A 128 -5.39 -1.08 -7.99
CA VAL A 128 -5.02 -2.47 -7.77
C VAL A 128 -5.87 -3.09 -6.66
N VAL A 129 -6.04 -2.41 -5.53
CA VAL A 129 -6.90 -2.90 -4.43
C VAL A 129 -8.34 -3.06 -4.90
N LEU A 130 -8.89 -2.06 -5.60
CA LEU A 130 -10.23 -2.15 -6.18
C LEU A 130 -10.35 -3.33 -7.14
N GLY A 131 -9.33 -3.55 -8.00
CA GLY A 131 -9.27 -4.69 -8.91
C GLY A 131 -9.27 -6.04 -8.17
N ILE A 132 -8.48 -6.17 -7.10
CA ILE A 132 -8.45 -7.37 -6.25
C ILE A 132 -9.82 -7.61 -5.60
N LEU A 133 -10.48 -6.57 -5.09
CA LEU A 133 -11.80 -6.68 -4.48
C LEU A 133 -12.87 -7.06 -5.50
N LEU A 134 -12.87 -6.45 -6.68
CA LEU A 134 -13.79 -6.81 -7.77
C LEU A 134 -13.58 -8.25 -8.24
N LEU A 135 -12.33 -8.68 -8.39
CA LEU A 135 -11.99 -10.06 -8.73
C LEU A 135 -12.49 -11.03 -7.65
N LEU A 136 -12.30 -10.68 -6.37
CA LEU A 136 -12.80 -11.47 -5.25
C LEU A 136 -14.31 -11.62 -5.32
N THR A 137 -15.04 -10.52 -5.45
CA THR A 137 -16.50 -10.53 -5.54
C THR A 137 -16.97 -11.36 -6.73
N ALA A 138 -16.39 -11.17 -7.91
CA ALA A 138 -16.75 -11.93 -9.11
C ALA A 138 -16.53 -13.44 -8.93
N MET A 139 -15.38 -13.84 -8.40
CA MET A 139 -15.07 -15.25 -8.19
C MET A 139 -15.96 -15.87 -7.11
N VAL A 140 -16.27 -15.15 -6.03
CA VAL A 140 -17.21 -15.61 -5.00
C VAL A 140 -18.62 -15.79 -5.58
N VAL A 141 -19.08 -14.89 -6.46
CA VAL A 141 -20.38 -15.07 -7.14
C VAL A 141 -20.37 -16.33 -8.00
N VAL A 142 -19.29 -16.58 -8.75
CA VAL A 142 -19.15 -17.81 -9.56
C VAL A 142 -19.16 -19.04 -8.67
N THR A 143 -18.37 -19.07 -7.59
CA THR A 143 -18.32 -20.23 -6.69
C THR A 143 -19.67 -20.53 -6.03
N LEU A 144 -20.42 -19.50 -5.65
CA LEU A 144 -21.76 -19.65 -5.10
C LEU A 144 -22.79 -20.09 -6.14
N ALA A 145 -22.71 -19.56 -7.38
CA ALA A 145 -23.61 -19.93 -8.46
C ALA A 145 -23.42 -21.39 -8.89
N GLY A 146 -22.18 -21.87 -8.90
CA GLY A 146 -21.84 -23.25 -9.25
C GLY A 146 -21.89 -24.27 -8.10
N ALA A 147 -22.16 -23.81 -6.88
CA ALA A 147 -22.47 -24.69 -5.74
C ALA A 147 -23.96 -25.09 -5.66
N ARG A 148 -24.80 -24.53 -6.54
CA ARG A 148 -26.19 -24.95 -6.77
C ARG A 148 -26.25 -26.04 -7.83
#